data_AF-A0A5Y8YDH2-F1
#
_entry.id   AF-A0A5Y8YDH2-F1
#
_cell.length_a   1.000
_cell.length_b   1.000
_cell.length_c   1.000
_cell.angle_alpha   90.00
_cell.angle_beta   90.00
_cell.angle_gamma   90.00
#
_symmetry.space_group_name_H-M   'P 1'
#
loop_
_entity.id
_entity.type
_entity.pdbx_description
1 polymer ?
#
loop_
_entity_poly.entity_id
_entity_poly.type
_entity_poly.pdbx_seq_one_letter_code
_entity_poly.pdbx_strand_id
1 'polypeptide(L)'
;NGVKIGQVDYKDGDANGALVSAINSVKDTTGVEASIDANGQLLLSSREGRGIKIEGNIGGGAFINTDMKENYGRLSLVKNDGKDILISGNSLSSAGFGTTQFISQASV
;
A
#
# COMPACT_ATOMS: atom_id res chain seq x y z
N ASN A 1 -7.75 -3.03 -6.66
CA ASN A 1 -8.75 -1.95 -6.51
C ASN A 1 -9.92 -2.18 -7.47
N GLY A 2 -10.53 -3.37 -7.48
CA GLY A 2 -11.73 -3.65 -8.30
C GLY A 2 -11.55 -3.72 -9.82
N VAL A 3 -10.43 -3.25 -10.39
CA VAL A 3 -10.13 -3.37 -11.83
C VAL A 3 -9.35 -4.64 -12.11
N LYS A 4 -9.85 -5.47 -13.03
CA LYS A 4 -9.20 -6.70 -13.47
C LYS A 4 -8.13 -6.42 -14.54
N ILE A 5 -6.88 -6.76 -14.25
CA ILE A 5 -5.75 -6.66 -15.20
C ILE A 5 -5.66 -7.93 -16.08
N GLY A 6 -5.87 -9.12 -15.49
CA GLY A 6 -5.77 -10.40 -16.20
C GLY A 6 -4.49 -11.17 -15.85
N GLN A 7 -4.20 -12.21 -16.63
CA GLN A 7 -2.94 -12.95 -16.51
C GLN A 7 -1.83 -12.14 -17.21
N VAL A 8 -0.69 -12.04 -16.54
CA VAL A 8 0.51 -11.36 -17.03
C VAL A 8 1.69 -12.29 -16.82
N ASP A 9 2.38 -12.66 -17.89
CA ASP A 9 3.60 -13.46 -17.79
C ASP A 9 4.79 -12.52 -17.57
N TYR A 10 5.34 -12.53 -16.36
CA TYR A 10 6.47 -11.69 -15.96
C TYR A 10 7.61 -12.55 -15.41
N LYS A 11 8.84 -12.03 -15.52
CA LYS A 11 10.05 -12.68 -14.99
C LYS A 11 10.31 -12.25 -13.55
N ASP A 12 11.12 -13.00 -12.81
CA ASP A 12 11.54 -12.61 -11.46
C ASP A 12 12.05 -11.16 -11.42
N GLY A 13 11.59 -10.39 -10.43
CA GLY A 13 11.88 -8.96 -10.31
C GLY A 13 11.34 -8.09 -11.46
N ASP A 14 10.36 -8.61 -12.21
CA ASP A 14 9.80 -7.99 -13.41
C ASP A 14 10.87 -7.58 -14.45
N ALA A 15 11.87 -8.45 -14.67
CA ALA A 15 12.98 -8.14 -15.60
C ALA A 15 12.54 -7.87 -17.05
N ASN A 16 11.32 -8.24 -17.43
CA ASN A 16 10.71 -7.92 -18.73
C ASN A 16 9.77 -6.69 -18.71
N GLY A 17 9.58 -6.05 -17.54
CA GLY A 17 8.74 -4.86 -17.35
C GLY A 17 7.23 -5.09 -17.56
N ALA A 18 6.81 -6.35 -17.67
CA ALA A 18 5.44 -6.72 -18.03
C ALA A 18 4.47 -6.44 -16.88
N LEU A 19 4.87 -6.74 -15.65
CA LEU A 19 4.02 -6.56 -14.47
C LEU A 19 3.79 -5.07 -14.18
N VAL A 20 4.85 -4.27 -14.16
CA VAL A 20 4.76 -2.82 -13.97
C VAL A 20 3.91 -2.18 -15.08
N SER A 21 4.16 -2.54 -16.35
CA SER A 21 3.39 -2.03 -17.48
C SER A 21 1.91 -2.37 -17.37
N ALA A 22 1.58 -3.62 -17.02
CA ALA A 22 0.20 -4.07 -16.89
C ALA A 22 -0.55 -3.34 -15.77
N ILE A 23 0.08 -3.13 -14.60
CA ILE A 23 -0.52 -2.37 -13.50
C ILE A 23 -0.70 -0.89 -13.91
N ASN A 24 0.33 -0.29 -14.49
CA ASN A 24 0.30 1.12 -14.88
C ASN A 24 -0.67 1.42 -16.04
N SER A 25 -1.03 0.42 -16.85
CA SER A 25 -2.05 0.56 -17.91
C SER A 25 -3.44 0.95 -17.39
N VAL A 26 -3.71 0.71 -16.11
CA VAL A 26 -4.97 1.04 -15.43
C VAL A 26 -4.77 2.02 -14.27
N LYS A 27 -3.66 2.77 -14.23
CA LYS A 27 -3.33 3.65 -13.10
C LYS A 27 -4.31 4.80 -12.91
N ASP A 28 -4.86 5.35 -13.99
CA ASP A 28 -5.80 6.48 -13.88
C ASP A 28 -7.15 6.03 -13.29
N THR A 29 -7.51 4.76 -13.47
CA THR A 29 -8.71 4.15 -12.88
C THR A 29 -8.45 3.66 -11.45
N THR A 30 -7.34 2.93 -11.24
CA THR A 30 -7.04 2.30 -9.95
C THR A 30 -6.38 3.24 -8.94
N GLY A 31 -5.68 4.27 -9.42
CA GLY A 31 -4.91 5.26 -8.65
C GLY A 31 -3.67 4.68 -7.99
N VAL A 32 -3.20 3.55 -8.53
CA VAL A 32 -2.01 2.84 -8.08
C VAL A 32 -1.00 2.92 -9.20
N GLU A 33 0.20 3.37 -8.86
CA GLU A 33 1.36 3.39 -9.75
C GLU A 33 2.36 2.33 -9.27
N ALA A 34 2.84 1.53 -10.21
CA ALA A 34 3.81 0.48 -9.98
C ALA A 34 5.20 0.89 -10.46
N SER A 35 6.21 0.45 -9.72
CA SER A 35 7.62 0.55 -10.08
C SER A 35 8.41 -0.60 -9.48
N ILE A 36 9.64 -0.83 -9.94
CA ILE A 36 10.59 -1.75 -9.31
C ILE A 36 11.60 -0.94 -8.51
N ASP A 37 11.86 -1.34 -7.27
CA ASP A 37 12.86 -0.70 -6.42
C ASP A 37 14.29 -1.19 -6.74
N ALA A 38 15.29 -0.64 -6.05
CA ALA A 38 16.69 -1.01 -6.24
C ALA A 38 17.00 -2.48 -5.89
N ASN A 39 16.13 -3.16 -5.13
CA ASN A 39 16.27 -4.54 -4.70
C ASN A 39 15.49 -5.52 -5.61
N GLY A 40 14.85 -5.02 -6.68
CA GLY A 40 14.01 -5.85 -7.55
C GLY A 40 12.62 -6.15 -7.01
N GLN A 41 12.18 -5.43 -5.97
CA GLN A 41 10.85 -5.60 -5.37
C GLN A 41 9.84 -4.70 -6.06
N LEU A 42 8.61 -5.21 -6.21
CA LEU A 42 7.50 -4.42 -6.72
C LEU A 42 7.07 -3.39 -5.66
N LEU A 43 7.18 -2.11 -6.00
CA LEU A 43 6.65 -1.00 -5.21
C LEU A 43 5.32 -0.55 -5.82
N LEU A 44 4.30 -0.44 -4.97
CA LEU A 44 2.99 0.10 -5.33
C LEU A 44 2.72 1.35 -4.52
N SER A 45 2.47 2.47 -5.20
CA SER A 45 2.19 3.76 -4.57
C SER A 45 0.80 4.25 -4.98
N SER A 46 0.04 4.79 -4.02
CA SER A 46 -1.20 5.49 -4.34
C SER A 46 -1.00 7.00 -4.30
N ARG A 47 -1.24 7.67 -5.44
CA ARG A 47 -1.00 9.12 -5.58
C ARG A 47 -1.96 9.98 -4.76
N GLU A 48 -3.15 9.48 -4.50
CA GLU A 48 -4.24 10.24 -3.88
C GLU A 48 -4.55 9.77 -2.45
N GLY A 49 -3.65 8.99 -1.84
CA GLY A 49 -3.86 8.44 -0.50
C GLY A 49 -4.96 7.38 -0.44
N ARG A 50 -5.26 6.70 -1.56
CA ARG A 50 -6.24 5.61 -1.58
C ARG A 50 -5.62 4.33 -1.05
N GLY A 51 -6.47 3.45 -0.55
CA GLY A 51 -6.07 2.08 -0.26
C GLY A 51 -5.63 1.33 -1.51
N ILE A 52 -4.68 0.42 -1.31
CA ILE A 52 -4.23 -0.56 -2.29
C ILE A 52 -4.74 -1.91 -1.83
N LYS A 53 -5.68 -2.47 -2.60
CA LYS A 53 -6.18 -3.82 -2.42
C LYS A 53 -5.91 -4.65 -3.67
N ILE A 54 -5.14 -5.70 -3.53
CA ILE A 54 -4.81 -6.66 -4.59
C ILE A 54 -5.68 -7.89 -4.39
N GLU A 55 -6.53 -8.14 -5.37
CA GLU A 55 -7.38 -9.33 -5.41
C GLU A 55 -6.76 -10.35 -6.36
N GLY A 56 -6.93 -11.64 -6.07
CA GLY A 56 -6.34 -12.73 -6.84
C GLY A 56 -4.89 -13.05 -6.50
N ASN A 57 -4.22 -13.76 -7.41
CA ASN A 57 -2.83 -14.18 -7.26
C ASN A 57 -1.92 -13.30 -8.10
N ILE A 58 -1.05 -12.54 -7.44
CA ILE A 58 -0.04 -11.69 -8.10
C ILE A 58 1.23 -12.46 -8.48
N GLY A 59 1.42 -13.67 -7.96
CA GLY A 59 2.62 -14.50 -8.15
C GLY A 59 3.75 -14.16 -7.16
N GLY A 60 4.58 -15.16 -6.84
CA GLY A 60 5.65 -15.03 -5.84
C GLY A 60 6.78 -14.10 -6.27
N GLY A 61 7.03 -13.95 -7.57
CA GLY A 61 8.08 -13.08 -8.12
C GLY A 61 7.84 -11.58 -7.89
N ALA A 62 6.65 -11.18 -7.41
CA ALA A 62 6.33 -9.81 -7.03
C ALA A 62 6.74 -9.45 -5.59
N PHE A 63 7.11 -10.43 -4.76
CA PHE A 63 7.47 -10.24 -3.33
C PHE A 63 6.37 -9.58 -2.47
N ILE A 64 5.10 -9.72 -2.86
CA ILE A 64 3.93 -9.25 -2.09
C ILE A 64 3.27 -10.44 -1.38
N ASN A 65 3.46 -10.52 -0.06
CA ASN A 65 2.85 -11.56 0.78
C ASN A 65 1.33 -11.33 0.96
N THR A 66 0.62 -12.38 1.40
CA THR A 66 -0.85 -12.32 1.63
C THR A 66 -1.26 -11.14 2.51
N ASP A 67 -0.55 -10.89 3.60
CA ASP A 67 -0.86 -9.82 4.56
C ASP A 67 -0.54 -8.41 4.03
N MET A 68 0.17 -8.32 2.89
CA MET A 68 0.50 -7.06 2.23
C MET A 68 -0.50 -6.69 1.13
N LYS A 69 -1.40 -7.60 0.75
CA LYS A 69 -2.35 -7.38 -0.37
C LYS A 69 -3.42 -6.34 -0.06
N GLU A 70 -3.61 -5.98 1.20
CA GLU A 70 -4.59 -4.98 1.61
C GLU A 70 -3.90 -3.96 2.52
N ASN A 71 -3.64 -2.78 1.98
CA ASN A 71 -2.90 -1.71 2.63
C ASN A 71 -3.58 -0.36 2.41
N TYR A 72 -3.91 0.33 3.50
CA TYR A 72 -4.59 1.64 3.48
C TYR A 72 -3.69 2.81 3.90
N GLY A 73 -2.37 2.58 3.93
CA GLY A 73 -1.40 3.57 4.37
C GLY A 73 -1.39 3.75 5.89
N ARG A 74 -0.87 4.89 6.33
CA ARG A 74 -0.80 5.29 7.74
C ARG A 74 -1.31 6.71 7.89
N LEU A 75 -2.01 6.98 8.99
CA LEU A 75 -2.38 8.32 9.38
C LEU A 75 -1.33 8.89 10.33
N SER A 76 -0.89 10.12 10.06
CA SER A 76 0.06 10.87 10.89
C SER A 76 -0.62 12.14 11.39
N LEU A 77 -0.49 12.41 12.68
CA LEU A 77 -1.10 13.57 13.34
C LEU A 77 -0.01 14.40 13.98
N VAL A 78 -0.11 15.72 13.85
CA VAL A 78 0.84 16.68 14.43
C VAL A 78 0.06 17.70 15.23
N LYS A 79 0.48 17.92 16.47
CA LYS A 79 -0.05 18.96 17.35
C LYS A 79 1.02 20.01 17.60
N ASN A 80 0.61 21.27 17.67
CA ASN A 80 1.52 22.41 17.76
C ASN A 80 1.71 22.95 19.19
N ASP A 81 1.23 22.25 20.22
CA ASP A 81 1.32 22.68 21.62
C ASP A 81 2.11 21.71 22.53
N GLY A 82 2.76 20.70 21.95
CA GLY A 82 3.60 19.72 22.66
C GLY A 82 2.85 18.76 23.60
N LYS A 83 1.53 18.91 23.75
CA LYS A 83 0.72 17.97 24.55
C LYS A 83 0.34 16.76 23.70
N ASP A 84 -0.06 15.69 24.37
CA ASP A 84 -0.58 14.51 23.71
C ASP A 84 -1.80 14.83 22.81
N ILE A 85 -1.89 14.08 21.72
CA ILE A 85 -3.11 13.95 20.93
C ILE A 85 -3.88 12.77 21.50
N LEU A 86 -4.89 13.04 22.33
CA LEU A 86 -5.78 12.00 22.82
C LEU A 86 -6.75 11.61 21.69
N ILE A 87 -6.55 10.42 21.13
CA ILE A 87 -7.42 9.86 20.09
C ILE A 87 -8.36 8.85 20.75
N SER A 88 -9.66 9.08 20.61
CA SER A 88 -10.71 8.15 21.05
C SER A 88 -11.82 8.10 20.01
N GLY A 89 -12.48 6.95 19.92
CA GLY A 89 -13.56 6.74 18.95
C GLY A 89 -13.83 5.27 18.70
N ASN A 90 -14.75 5.02 17.79
CA ASN A 90 -15.14 3.67 17.38
C ASN A 90 -14.27 3.24 16.19
N SER A 91 -13.93 1.95 16.12
CA SER A 91 -13.21 1.34 14.97
C SER A 91 -11.86 2.00 14.61
N LEU A 92 -11.12 2.52 15.60
CA LEU A 92 -9.81 3.15 15.37
C LEU A 92 -8.77 2.22 14.73
N SER A 93 -8.96 0.90 14.83
CA SER A 93 -8.12 -0.11 14.18
C SER A 93 -8.05 0.07 12.67
N SER A 94 -9.10 0.58 12.02
CA SER A 94 -9.12 0.86 10.57
C SER A 94 -8.16 1.98 10.15
N ALA A 95 -7.84 2.90 11.07
CA ALA A 95 -6.87 3.98 10.84
C ALA A 95 -5.48 3.65 11.43
N GLY A 96 -5.28 2.44 11.96
CA GLY A 96 -4.03 2.04 12.61
C GLY A 96 -3.85 2.54 14.05
N PHE A 97 -4.90 3.05 14.70
CA PHE A 97 -4.89 3.59 16.07
C PHE A 97 -5.72 2.77 17.06
N GLY A 98 -6.01 1.51 16.75
CA GLY A 98 -6.74 0.62 17.66
C GLY A 98 -5.87 0.15 18.84
N THR A 99 -6.50 -0.55 19.78
CA THR A 99 -5.86 -0.99 21.04
C THR A 99 -4.75 -2.04 20.86
N THR A 100 -4.70 -2.71 19.71
CA THR A 100 -3.70 -3.75 19.40
C THR A 100 -2.62 -3.27 18.42
N GLN A 101 -2.69 -2.03 17.96
CA GLN A 101 -1.75 -1.45 17.01
C GLN A 101 -0.60 -0.77 17.76
N PHE A 102 0.62 -1.01 17.29
CA PHE A 102 1.78 -0.27 17.77
C PHE A 102 1.85 1.11 17.07
N ILE A 103 1.78 2.17 17.88
CA ILE A 103 1.89 3.55 17.43
C ILE A 103 3.19 4.17 17.96
N SER A 104 3.74 5.13 17.22
CA SER A 104 4.86 5.96 17.67
C SER A 104 4.35 7.37 17.92
N GLN A 105 4.73 7.95 19.05
CA GLN A 105 4.42 9.33 19.43
C GLN A 105 5.67 9.99 20.02
N ALA A 106 5.88 11.26 19.73
CA ALA A 106 6.94 12.07 20.29
C ALA A 106 6.53 13.55 20.29
N SER A 107 7.03 14.31 21.26
CA SER A 107 7.07 15.77 21.21
C SER A 107 8.52 16.17 20.96
N VAL A 108 8.74 17.04 19.96
CA VAL A 108 10.06 17.56 19.58
C VAL A 108 10.05 19.08 19.74
#